data_AF-A0A4R3MZU9-F1
#
_entry.id   AF-A0A4R3MZU9-F1
#
_cell.length_a   1.000
_cell.length_b   1.000
_cell.length_c   1.000
_cell.angle_alpha   90.00
_cell.angle_beta   90.00
_cell.angle_gamma   90.00
#
_symmetry.space_group_name_H-M   'P 1'
#
loop_
_entity.id
_entity.type
_entity.pdbx_description
1 polymer ?
#
loop_
_entity_poly.entity_id
_entity_poly.type
_entity_poly.pdbx_seq_one_letter_code
_entity_poly.pdbx_strand_id
1 'polypeptide(L)'
;MSVKRFQRLLKIREAQENEVAVVLADRLADLSRAEQQRDQLTDYQALYFQALMPNDAQMLKQIAFMRQQLREAIEQQELRVAAAQAQVERARDVWMERHQASLSLEKLIERRRRAENILDGRKQQRELDMWATRKAFDRDRSDESS
;
A
#
# COMPACT_ATOMS: atom_id res chain seq x y z
N MET A 1 -11.40 -20.59 -17.12
CA MET A 1 -11.96 -19.95 -15.90
C MET A 1 -12.59 -18.61 -16.27
N SER A 2 -13.81 -18.29 -15.81
CA SER A 2 -14.55 -17.06 -16.17
C SER A 2 -14.00 -15.79 -15.49
N VAL A 3 -14.13 -14.62 -16.14
CA VAL A 3 -13.79 -13.29 -15.57
C VAL A 3 -14.46 -13.06 -14.22
N LYS A 4 -15.69 -13.54 -14.02
CA LYS A 4 -16.40 -13.44 -12.74
C LYS A 4 -15.67 -14.15 -11.59
N ARG A 5 -15.00 -15.27 -11.87
CA ARG A 5 -14.20 -16.00 -10.86
C ARG A 5 -12.93 -15.23 -10.49
N PHE A 6 -12.27 -14.61 -11.47
CA PHE A 6 -11.10 -13.76 -11.19
C PHE A 6 -11.47 -12.50 -10.42
N GLN A 7 -12.62 -11.87 -10.72
CA GLN A 7 -13.11 -10.73 -9.94
C GLN A 7 -13.37 -11.09 -8.46
N ARG A 8 -13.94 -12.27 -8.20
CA ARG A 8 -14.10 -12.75 -6.80
C ARG A 8 -12.76 -12.97 -6.13
N LEU A 9 -11.78 -13.54 -6.84
CA LEU A 9 -10.42 -13.71 -6.31
C LEU A 9 -9.75 -12.36 -6.05
N LEU A 10 -9.95 -11.36 -6.92
CA LEU A 10 -9.42 -10.02 -6.74
C LEU A 10 -9.94 -9.40 -5.45
N LYS A 11 -11.25 -9.47 -5.18
CA LYS A 11 -11.82 -8.98 -3.91
C LYS A 11 -11.18 -9.61 -2.67
N ILE A 12 -10.84 -10.90 -2.73
CA ILE A 12 -10.15 -11.58 -1.63
C ILE A 12 -8.72 -11.04 -1.48
N ARG A 13 -8.02 -10.80 -2.59
CA ARG A 13 -6.66 -10.25 -2.58
C ARG A 13 -6.61 -8.81 -2.09
N GLU A 14 -7.56 -7.98 -2.53
CA GLU A 14 -7.73 -6.61 -2.04
C GLU A 14 -8.02 -6.57 -0.53
N ALA A 15 -8.85 -7.49 -0.03
CA ALA A 15 -9.10 -7.61 1.41
C ALA A 15 -7.82 -7.98 2.18
N GLN A 16 -7.05 -8.96 1.69
CA GLN A 16 -5.77 -9.36 2.29
C GLN A 16 -4.73 -8.24 2.24
N GLU A 17 -4.67 -7.48 1.15
CA GLU A 17 -3.81 -6.30 1.03
C GLU A 17 -4.20 -5.24 2.05
N ASN A 18 -5.50 -4.98 2.22
CA ASN A 18 -6.01 -4.02 3.18
C ASN A 18 -5.71 -4.43 4.63
N GLU A 19 -5.83 -5.73 4.97
CA GLU A 19 -5.43 -6.24 6.29
C GLU A 19 -3.97 -5.92 6.61
N VAL A 20 -3.07 -6.15 5.65
CA VAL A 20 -1.63 -5.85 5.84
C VAL A 20 -1.38 -4.33 5.81
N ALA A 21 -2.15 -3.56 5.05
CA ALA A 21 -2.05 -2.10 5.03
C ALA A 21 -2.38 -1.49 6.41
N VAL A 22 -3.38 -2.03 7.11
CA VAL A 22 -3.70 -1.63 8.50
C VAL A 22 -2.51 -1.92 9.41
N VAL A 23 -1.90 -3.10 9.31
CA VAL A 23 -0.71 -3.44 10.11
C VAL A 23 0.45 -2.48 9.81
N LEU A 24 0.69 -2.14 8.54
CA LEU A 24 1.71 -1.16 8.16
C LEU A 24 1.42 0.22 8.75
N ALA A 25 0.17 0.67 8.71
CA ALA A 25 -0.25 1.94 9.30
C ALA A 25 0.02 1.97 10.82
N ASP A 26 -0.30 0.89 11.53
CA ASP A 26 -0.01 0.76 12.96
C ASP A 26 1.50 0.85 13.25
N ARG A 27 2.34 0.19 12.42
CA ARG A 27 3.80 0.27 12.57
C ARG A 27 4.36 1.65 12.30
N LEU A 28 3.82 2.38 11.33
CA LEU A 28 4.19 3.76 11.06
C LEU A 28 3.80 4.67 12.25
N ALA A 29 2.64 4.44 12.86
CA ALA A 29 2.22 5.16 14.05
C ALA A 29 3.14 4.86 15.26
N ASP A 30 3.52 3.59 15.45
CA ASP A 30 4.50 3.18 16.46
C ASP A 30 5.85 3.90 16.28
N LEU A 31 6.36 3.90 15.05
CA LEU A 31 7.61 4.60 14.71
C LEU A 31 7.53 6.10 15.00
N SER A 32 6.46 6.77 14.56
CA SER A 32 6.29 8.20 14.78
C SER A 32 6.24 8.54 16.28
N ARG A 33 5.57 7.72 17.10
CA ARG A 33 5.57 7.89 18.56
C ARG A 33 6.97 7.74 19.15
N ALA A 34 7.75 6.76 18.69
CA ALA A 34 9.10 6.54 19.16
C ALA A 34 10.04 7.70 18.79
N GLU A 35 9.89 8.25 17.58
CA GLU A 35 10.64 9.43 17.11
C GLU A 35 10.28 10.68 17.90
N GLN A 36 8.98 10.93 18.14
CA GLN A 36 8.52 12.04 18.98
C GLN A 36 9.09 11.98 20.40
N GLN A 37 9.14 10.78 21.00
CA GLN A 37 9.75 10.60 22.33
C GLN A 37 11.26 10.87 22.32
N ARG A 38 11.98 10.46 21.26
CA ARG A 38 13.39 10.81 21.09
C ARG A 38 13.55 12.33 21.04
N ASP A 39 12.75 13.01 20.22
CA ASP A 39 12.82 14.46 20.06
C ASP A 39 12.59 15.19 21.38
N GLN A 40 11.59 14.77 22.15
CA GLN A 40 11.35 15.32 23.48
C GLN A 40 12.55 15.16 24.42
N LEU A 41 13.25 14.01 24.39
CA LEU A 41 14.44 13.79 25.20
C LEU A 41 15.62 14.65 24.75
N THR A 42 15.81 14.79 23.43
CA THR A 42 16.86 15.63 22.84
C THR A 42 16.61 17.12 23.11
N ASP A 43 15.37 17.58 22.97
CA ASP A 43 14.97 18.95 23.30
C ASP A 43 15.15 19.24 24.78
N TYR A 44 14.74 18.31 25.65
CA TYR A 44 14.96 18.42 27.09
C TYR A 44 16.45 18.50 27.43
N GLN A 45 17.28 17.69 26.76
CA GLN A 45 18.73 17.74 26.90
C GLN A 45 19.28 19.12 26.52
N ALA A 46 18.87 19.67 25.38
CA ALA A 46 19.32 20.98 24.90
C ALA A 46 18.93 22.11 25.87
N LEU A 47 17.69 22.10 26.37
CA LEU A 47 17.23 23.05 27.40
C LEU A 47 18.04 22.94 28.68
N TYR A 48 18.34 21.72 29.12
CA TYR A 48 19.13 21.47 30.33
C TYR A 48 20.60 21.93 30.19
N PHE A 49 21.17 21.91 28.98
CA PHE A 49 22.49 22.46 28.70
C PHE A 49 22.55 23.99 28.72
N GLN A 50 21.42 24.66 28.44
CA GLN A 50 21.32 26.13 28.45
C GLN A 50 21.05 26.70 29.85
N ALA A 51 20.70 25.87 30.82
CA ALA A 51 20.48 26.29 32.20
C ALA A 51 21.77 26.83 32.84
N LEU A 52 21.65 27.90 33.63
CA LEU A 52 22.78 28.52 34.35
C LEU A 52 23.49 27.48 35.22
N MET A 53 24.82 27.38 35.09
CA MET A 53 25.60 26.45 35.92
C MET A 53 25.58 26.91 37.39
N PRO A 54 25.11 26.07 38.32
CA PRO A 54 25.14 26.42 39.74
C PRO A 54 26.56 26.39 40.28
N ASN A 55 26.86 27.28 41.23
CA ASN A 55 28.15 27.35 41.92
C ASN A 55 28.29 26.33 43.06
N ASP A 56 27.24 25.58 43.37
CA ASP A 56 27.25 24.55 44.42
C ASP A 56 27.76 23.19 43.87
N ALA A 57 28.79 22.66 44.52
CA ALA A 57 29.39 21.37 44.19
C ALA A 57 28.40 20.19 44.29
N GLN A 58 27.41 20.25 45.20
CA GLN A 58 26.37 19.20 45.27
C GLN A 58 25.44 19.26 44.05
N MET A 59 25.01 20.46 43.65
CA MET A 59 24.21 20.65 42.44
C MET A 59 24.97 20.23 41.18
N LEU A 60 26.27 20.51 41.08
CA LEU A 60 27.11 20.07 39.97
C LEU A 60 27.16 18.53 39.84
N LYS A 61 27.24 17.81 40.96
CA LYS A 61 27.18 16.33 40.96
C LYS A 61 25.82 15.81 40.50
N GLN A 62 24.72 16.44 40.96
CA GLN A 62 23.37 16.08 40.54
C GLN A 62 23.17 16.30 39.03
N ILE A 63 23.66 17.43 38.50
CA ILE A 63 23.62 17.74 37.06
C ILE A 63 24.42 16.70 36.26
N ALA A 64 25.61 16.32 36.72
CA ALA A 64 26.42 15.30 36.05
C ALA A 64 25.71 13.94 36.01
N PHE A 65 25.08 13.54 37.11
CA PHE A 65 24.30 12.30 37.17
C PHE A 65 23.08 12.34 36.24
N MET A 66 22.30 13.42 36.27
CA MET A 66 21.15 13.61 35.38
C MET A 66 21.55 13.59 33.90
N ARG A 67 22.69 14.20 33.54
CA ARG A 67 23.22 14.17 32.17
C ARG A 67 23.55 12.74 31.71
N GLN A 68 24.13 11.93 32.60
CA GLN A 68 24.42 10.54 32.29
C GLN A 68 23.12 9.74 32.09
N GLN A 69 22.14 9.89 32.99
CA GLN A 69 20.84 9.23 32.85
C GLN A 69 20.11 9.64 31.55
N LEU A 70 20.17 10.92 31.19
CA LEU A 70 19.52 11.41 29.98
C LEU A 70 20.21 10.89 28.71
N ARG A 71 21.54 10.79 28.72
CA ARG A 71 22.30 10.16 27.62
C ARG A 71 21.90 8.70 27.46
N GLU A 72 21.88 7.92 28.54
CA GLU A 72 21.48 6.52 28.52
C GLU A 72 20.03 6.35 28.03
N ALA A 73 19.13 7.23 28.46
CA ALA A 73 17.73 7.23 28.01
C ALA A 73 17.61 7.52 26.51
N ILE A 74 18.38 8.47 25.98
CA ILE A 74 18.42 8.79 24.54
C ILE A 74 18.96 7.59 23.76
N GLU A 75 20.07 6.99 24.18
CA GLU A 75 20.65 5.81 23.52
C GLU A 75 19.65 4.64 23.48
N GLN A 76 18.95 4.37 24.60
CA GLN A 76 17.88 3.36 24.63
C GLN A 76 16.71 3.70 23.71
N GLN A 77 16.35 4.99 23.61
CA GLN A 77 15.27 5.42 22.74
C GLN A 77 15.66 5.33 21.26
N GLU A 78 16.92 5.61 20.89
CA GLU A 78 17.44 5.41 19.54
C GLU A 78 17.37 3.93 19.13
N LEU A 79 17.70 3.00 20.03
CA LEU A 79 17.54 1.57 19.79
C LEU A 79 16.07 1.19 19.56
N ARG A 80 15.13 1.81 20.28
CA ARG A 80 13.68 1.60 20.08
C ARG A 80 13.21 2.15 18.73
N VAL A 81 13.69 3.33 18.32
CA VAL A 81 13.41 3.90 17.00
C VAL A 81 13.93 2.97 15.90
N ALA A 82 15.18 2.51 16.00
CA ALA A 82 15.76 1.58 15.03
C ALA A 82 14.97 0.26 14.95
N ALA A 83 14.55 -0.28 16.10
CA ALA A 83 13.70 -1.47 16.14
C ALA A 83 12.34 -1.22 15.48
N ALA A 84 11.70 -0.07 15.72
CA ALA A 84 10.43 0.30 15.10
C ALA A 84 10.58 0.49 13.58
N GLN A 85 11.66 1.12 13.11
CA GLN A 85 11.98 1.23 11.68
C GLN A 85 12.11 -0.15 11.02
N ALA A 86 12.80 -1.08 11.67
CA ALA A 86 12.91 -2.46 11.18
C ALA A 86 11.58 -3.22 11.16
N GLN A 87 10.60 -2.85 11.99
CA GLN A 87 9.24 -3.40 11.94
C GLN A 87 8.43 -2.79 10.78
N VAL A 88 8.59 -1.48 10.54
CA VAL A 88 7.97 -0.78 9.40
C VAL A 88 8.45 -1.39 8.08
N GLU A 89 9.75 -1.55 7.89
CA GLU A 89 10.27 -2.12 6.64
C GLU A 89 9.75 -3.54 6.40
N ARG A 90 9.72 -4.39 7.44
CA ARG A 90 9.11 -5.73 7.32
C ARG A 90 7.63 -5.68 6.96
N ALA A 91 6.84 -4.83 7.61
CA ALA A 91 5.42 -4.68 7.29
C ALA A 91 5.23 -4.15 5.86
N ARG A 92 6.11 -3.26 5.41
CA ARG A 92 6.11 -2.66 4.08
C ARG A 92 6.41 -3.71 3.00
N ASP A 93 7.39 -4.59 3.23
CA ASP A 93 7.71 -5.68 2.31
C ASP A 93 6.52 -6.63 2.12
N VAL A 94 5.87 -7.01 3.22
CA VAL A 94 4.67 -7.86 3.16
C VAL A 94 3.52 -7.14 2.44
N TRP A 95 3.31 -5.85 2.70
CA TRP A 95 2.30 -5.07 1.98
C TRP A 95 2.60 -5.00 0.49
N MET A 96 3.84 -4.72 0.10
CA MET A 96 4.27 -4.67 -1.29
C MET A 96 4.03 -5.99 -2.02
N GLU A 97 4.31 -7.14 -1.38
CA GLU A 97 4.02 -8.45 -1.97
C GLU A 97 2.52 -8.62 -2.26
N ARG A 98 1.65 -8.26 -1.29
CA ARG A 98 0.19 -8.37 -1.46
C ARG A 98 -0.32 -7.41 -2.53
N HIS A 99 0.16 -6.17 -2.53
CA HIS A 99 -0.18 -5.16 -3.53
C HIS A 99 0.19 -5.60 -4.95
N GLN A 100 1.41 -6.12 -5.14
CA GLN A 100 1.84 -6.65 -6.43
C GLN A 100 0.97 -7.83 -6.89
N ALA A 101 0.57 -8.72 -5.97
CA ALA A 101 -0.33 -9.82 -6.28
C ALA A 101 -1.71 -9.33 -6.75
N SER A 102 -2.33 -8.37 -6.05
CA SER A 102 -3.59 -7.74 -6.46
C SER A 102 -3.48 -7.11 -7.85
N LEU A 103 -2.46 -6.27 -8.06
CA LEU A 103 -2.23 -5.55 -9.31
C LEU A 103 -1.95 -6.49 -10.50
N SER A 104 -1.26 -7.60 -10.26
CA SER A 104 -1.03 -8.62 -11.30
C SER A 104 -2.35 -9.28 -11.75
N LEU A 105 -3.26 -9.51 -10.80
CA LEU A 105 -4.56 -10.13 -11.07
C LEU A 105 -5.52 -9.16 -11.77
N GLU A 106 -5.51 -7.88 -11.41
CA GLU A 106 -6.23 -6.84 -12.13
C GLU A 106 -5.83 -6.77 -13.61
N LYS A 107 -4.51 -6.74 -13.87
CA LYS A 107 -3.98 -6.75 -15.24
C LYS A 107 -4.43 -7.99 -16.02
N LEU A 108 -4.49 -9.16 -15.37
CA LEU A 108 -4.99 -10.38 -15.99
C LEU A 108 -6.48 -10.30 -16.32
N ILE A 109 -7.30 -9.79 -15.40
CA ILE A 109 -8.74 -9.58 -15.61
C ILE A 109 -8.97 -8.66 -16.80
N GLU A 110 -8.23 -7.55 -16.85
CA GLU A 110 -8.36 -6.55 -17.91
C GLU A 110 -7.99 -7.13 -19.28
N ARG A 111 -6.88 -7.85 -19.39
CA ARG A 111 -6.51 -8.57 -20.62
C ARG A 111 -7.60 -9.53 -21.08
N ARG A 112 -8.21 -10.25 -20.13
CA ARG A 112 -9.25 -11.23 -20.42
C ARG A 112 -10.56 -10.58 -20.89
N ARG A 113 -10.95 -9.47 -20.27
CA ARG A 113 -12.10 -8.66 -20.71
C ARG A 113 -11.89 -8.15 -22.14
N ARG A 114 -10.71 -7.63 -22.46
CA ARG A 114 -10.40 -7.19 -23.84
C ARG A 114 -10.50 -8.34 -24.84
N ALA A 115 -9.98 -9.52 -24.50
CA ALA A 115 -10.08 -10.69 -25.36
C ALA A 115 -11.53 -11.14 -25.58
N GLU A 116 -12.36 -11.17 -24.51
CA GLU A 116 -13.80 -11.48 -24.60
C GLU A 116 -14.53 -10.46 -25.49
N ASN A 117 -14.29 -9.15 -25.30
CA ASN A 117 -14.89 -8.10 -26.11
C ASN A 117 -14.53 -8.21 -27.61
N ILE A 118 -13.28 -8.57 -27.93
CA ILE A 118 -12.84 -8.76 -29.32
C ILE A 118 -13.57 -9.96 -29.95
N LEU A 119 -13.71 -11.06 -29.21
CA LEU A 119 -14.41 -12.26 -29.70
C LEU A 119 -15.90 -11.97 -29.91
N ASP A 120 -16.54 -11.29 -28.98
CA ASP A 120 -17.95 -10.90 -29.06
C ASP A 120 -18.18 -9.94 -30.23
N GLY A 121 -17.30 -8.93 -30.40
CA GLY A 121 -17.37 -8.01 -31.54
C GLY A 121 -17.24 -8.72 -32.89
N ARG A 122 -16.31 -9.68 -33.02
CA ARG A 122 -16.18 -10.51 -34.24
C ARG A 122 -17.42 -11.36 -34.48
N LYS A 123 -18.05 -11.88 -33.43
CA LYS A 123 -19.27 -12.68 -33.54
C LYS A 123 -20.45 -11.81 -34.01
N GLN A 124 -20.65 -10.65 -33.39
CA GLN A 124 -21.68 -9.68 -33.77
C GLN A 124 -21.52 -9.20 -35.21
N GLN A 125 -20.28 -8.90 -35.63
CA GLN A 125 -20.00 -8.52 -37.01
C GLN A 125 -20.40 -9.63 -38.00
N ARG A 126 -20.01 -10.89 -37.74
CA ARG A 126 -20.41 -12.03 -38.58
C ARG A 126 -21.93 -12.21 -38.64
N GLU A 127 -22.62 -12.03 -37.53
CA GLU A 127 -24.09 -12.13 -37.48
C GLU A 127 -24.76 -11.03 -38.32
N LEU A 128 -24.25 -9.79 -38.26
CA LEU A 128 -24.71 -8.68 -39.10
C LEU A 128 -24.43 -8.93 -40.58
N ASP A 129 -23.23 -9.40 -40.93
CA ASP A 129 -22.86 -9.71 -42.32
C ASP A 129 -23.74 -10.82 -42.90
N MET A 130 -24.01 -11.88 -42.13
CA MET A 130 -24.93 -12.96 -42.51
C MET A 130 -26.37 -12.47 -42.67
N TRP A 131 -26.83 -11.54 -41.82
CA TRP A 131 -28.16 -10.96 -41.95
C TRP A 131 -28.26 -10.06 -43.19
N ALA A 132 -27.25 -9.21 -43.43
CA ALA A 132 -27.18 -8.34 -44.60
C ALA A 132 -27.17 -9.14 -45.91
N THR A 133 -26.38 -10.21 -45.98
CA THR A 133 -26.35 -11.12 -47.15
C THR A 133 -27.67 -11.82 -47.39
N ARG A 134 -28.34 -12.33 -46.34
CA ARG A 134 -29.69 -12.91 -46.48
C ARG A 134 -30.69 -11.90 -47.04
N LYS A 135 -30.70 -10.68 -46.49
CA LYS A 135 -31.63 -9.62 -46.93
C LYS A 135 -31.37 -9.18 -48.37
N ALA A 136 -30.10 -9.11 -48.79
CA ALA A 136 -29.75 -8.81 -50.17
C ALA A 136 -30.24 -9.91 -51.12
N PHE A 137 -30.03 -11.19 -50.77
CA PHE A 137 -30.48 -12.32 -51.57
C PHE A 137 -32.01 -12.40 -51.70
N ASP A 138 -32.75 -12.08 -50.64
CA ASP A 138 -34.21 -12.02 -50.68
C ASP A 138 -34.72 -10.89 -51.59
N ARG A 139 -34.01 -9.75 -51.63
CA ARG A 139 -34.34 -8.62 -52.50
C ARG A 139 -34.13 -8.94 -53.98
N ASP A 140 -33.01 -9.58 -54.32
CA ASP A 140 -32.72 -9.99 -55.70
C ASP A 140 -33.78 -10.98 -56.22
N ARG A 141 -34.27 -11.91 -55.39
CA ARG A 141 -35.36 -12.83 -55.77
C ARG A 141 -36.70 -12.14 -55.98
N SER A 142 -37.00 -11.08 -55.24
CA SER A 142 -38.22 -10.30 -55.44
C SER A 142 -38.18 -9.42 -56.69
N ASP A 143 -37.00 -8.94 -57.09
CA ASP A 143 -36.81 -8.13 -58.29
C ASP A 143 -36.78 -8.99 -59.58
N GLU A 144 -36.40 -10.26 -59.52
CA GLU A 144 -36.47 -11.22 -60.65
C GLU A 144 -37.87 -11.82 -60.91
N SER A 145 -38.84 -11.61 -59.99
CA SER A 145 -40.19 -12.17 -60.08
C SER A 145 -41.27 -11.15 -60.51
N SER A 146 -40.87 -9.94 -60.94
CA SER A 146 -41.74 -8.88 -61.50
C SER A 146 -41.44 -8.66 -62.98
#